data_AF-A0A8H4VCT4-F1
#
_entry.id   AF-A0A8H4VCT4-F1
#
_cell.length_a   1.000
_cell.length_b   1.000
_cell.length_c   1.000
_cell.angle_alpha   90.00
_cell.angle_beta   90.00
_cell.angle_gamma   90.00
#
_symmetry.space_group_name_H-M   'P 1'
#
loop_
_entity.id
_entity.type
_entity.pdbx_description
1 polymer ?
#
loop_
_entity_poly.entity_id
_entity_poly.type
_entity_poly.pdbx_seq_one_letter_code
_entity_poly.pdbx_strand_id
1 'polypeptide(L)'
;MYKAFPIPKRFSSARRMSELTVSLSRPCLQPLSTTAVPLAGHSKWSKIKHAKAASDMKKGADRGTLTKLISAMSRNCGGSPDNVDLQRAIATAVKANVPKNLIEAAVARGQRKTVTGEQLHPITFEILIRPNTAIIAEVEAESRLHTMQQLTKTVKKHDGVVTSIQFNFQRLGRLVLTAKSESVTLDRIMDEAFPIEATVDVQEPEDGMFVIMVEPSGISWAGSKLTKNLQVEVVESEIVWMPNEDSVAVIESRDEAENVASLLQGLREFPEVRAVFSNVSRGTDLGDDEWNKVANKLDTFHGRI
;
A
#
# COMPACT_ATOMS: atom_id res chain seq x y z
N MET A 1 23.29 88.74 -18.10
CA MET A 1 22.56 89.26 -16.92
C MET A 1 23.43 89.11 -15.68
N TYR A 2 23.30 90.01 -14.70
CA TYR A 2 23.74 90.02 -13.26
C TYR A 2 24.43 88.74 -12.69
N LYS A 3 25.37 88.70 -11.73
CA LYS A 3 26.16 89.62 -10.82
C LYS A 3 27.23 88.69 -10.13
N ALA A 4 28.38 89.07 -9.54
CA ALA A 4 29.16 90.32 -9.41
C ALA A 4 30.64 89.99 -8.97
N PHE A 5 31.38 90.99 -8.46
CA PHE A 5 32.76 90.98 -7.91
C PHE A 5 32.85 90.48 -6.43
N PRO A 6 34.03 90.36 -5.74
CA PRO A 6 35.42 90.76 -6.08
C PRO A 6 36.56 89.73 -5.79
N ILE A 7 37.81 90.15 -6.04
CA ILE A 7 39.12 89.51 -5.72
C ILE A 7 39.99 90.57 -4.96
N PRO A 8 41.22 90.32 -4.46
CA PRO A 8 41.72 89.40 -3.42
C PRO A 8 42.21 90.14 -2.14
N LYS A 9 42.78 89.39 -1.17
CA LYS A 9 43.88 89.76 -0.22
C LYS A 9 44.25 88.48 0.57
N ARG A 10 45.50 88.22 1.00
CA ARG A 10 46.82 88.87 0.79
C ARG A 10 47.92 87.79 1.05
N PHE A 11 49.13 88.00 0.54
CA PHE A 11 50.31 87.15 0.81
C PHE A 11 50.83 87.26 2.26
N SER A 12 51.82 86.41 2.59
CA SER A 12 52.72 86.38 3.78
C SER A 12 52.26 85.49 4.96
N SER A 13 53.14 84.74 5.64
CA SER A 13 54.52 84.31 5.30
C SER A 13 54.93 83.10 6.18
N ALA A 14 56.20 82.69 6.05
CA ALA A 14 56.98 81.93 7.03
C ALA A 14 56.59 80.45 7.27
N ARG A 15 57.40 79.60 6.64
CA ARG A 15 57.78 78.24 7.08
C ARG A 15 57.84 78.12 8.62
N ARG A 16 57.43 76.95 9.16
CA ARG A 16 58.40 76.05 9.80
C ARG A 16 57.87 74.65 10.12
N MET A 17 58.83 73.73 10.16
CA MET A 17 58.88 72.45 10.86
C MET A 17 57.83 71.40 10.44
N SER A 18 58.33 70.39 9.74
CA SER A 18 57.71 69.08 9.61
C SER A 18 57.60 68.41 10.98
N GLU A 19 56.40 68.34 11.54
CA GLU A 19 56.08 67.38 12.59
C GLU A 19 55.53 66.11 11.93
N LEU A 20 56.28 65.01 12.04
CA LEU A 20 55.81 63.69 11.71
C LEU A 20 54.77 63.28 12.75
N THR A 21 53.50 63.61 12.51
CA THR A 21 52.38 63.10 13.30
C THR A 21 52.28 61.58 13.11
N VAL A 22 52.88 60.83 14.02
CA VAL A 22 52.71 59.38 14.09
C VAL A 22 51.24 59.10 14.37
N SER A 23 50.52 58.68 13.34
CA SER A 23 49.14 58.20 13.46
C SER A 23 49.15 56.86 14.19
N LEU A 24 49.18 56.92 15.52
CA LEU A 24 48.87 55.77 16.36
C LEU A 24 47.41 55.42 16.10
N SER A 25 47.20 54.33 15.39
CA SER A 25 45.87 53.75 15.19
C SER A 25 45.24 53.51 16.56
N ARG A 26 44.06 54.10 16.79
CA ARG A 26 43.28 53.80 17.99
C ARG A 26 43.06 52.29 18.05
N PRO A 27 43.42 51.59 19.13
CA PRO A 27 43.05 50.19 19.27
C PRO A 27 41.53 50.11 19.17
N CYS A 28 41.04 49.21 18.32
CA CYS A 28 39.61 49.01 18.14
C CYS A 28 39.05 48.41 19.44
N LEU A 29 38.55 49.27 20.32
CA LEU A 29 37.81 48.87 21.52
C LEU A 29 36.50 48.24 21.08
N GLN A 30 36.53 46.96 20.74
CA GLN A 30 35.32 46.16 20.64
C GLN A 30 34.67 46.14 22.03
N PRO A 31 33.43 46.62 22.18
CA PRO A 31 32.72 46.47 23.44
C PRO A 31 32.49 44.97 23.65
N LEU A 32 33.09 44.42 24.70
CA LEU A 32 32.80 43.06 25.17
C LEU A 32 31.38 43.03 25.70
N SER A 33 30.41 42.77 24.83
CA SER A 33 29.04 42.50 25.26
C SER A 33 29.01 41.18 26.01
N THR A 34 28.77 41.23 27.32
CA THR A 34 28.68 40.07 28.20
C THR A 34 27.33 39.37 28.15
N THR A 35 26.38 39.88 27.35
CA THR A 35 25.12 39.19 27.06
C THR A 35 25.43 37.87 26.35
N ALA A 36 25.17 36.75 27.02
CA ALA A 36 25.30 35.43 26.41
C ALA A 36 24.51 35.41 25.09
N VAL A 37 25.18 35.10 23.98
CA VAL A 37 24.51 34.86 22.71
C VAL A 37 23.50 33.75 22.96
N PRO A 38 22.18 33.96 22.72
CA PRO A 38 21.21 32.90 22.93
C PRO A 38 21.57 31.77 21.98
N LEU A 39 22.03 30.63 22.52
CA LEU A 39 22.28 29.46 21.70
C LEU A 39 20.98 29.13 20.99
N ALA A 40 20.98 29.22 19.65
CA ALA A 40 19.84 28.83 18.85
C ALA A 40 19.50 27.37 19.18
N GLY A 41 18.38 27.14 19.87
CA GLY A 41 17.98 25.84 20.44
C GLY A 41 17.73 24.71 19.42
N HIS A 42 18.00 24.96 18.14
CA HIS A 42 17.94 23.98 17.08
C HIS A 42 19.30 23.31 16.87
N SER A 43 19.58 22.26 17.64
CA SER A 43 20.78 21.46 17.40
C SER A 43 20.79 20.92 15.96
N LYS A 44 21.93 21.04 15.28
CA LYS A 44 22.16 20.49 13.94
C LYS A 44 21.80 19.00 13.90
N TRP A 45 22.06 18.29 15.00
CA TRP A 45 21.71 16.89 15.19
C TRP A 45 20.19 16.62 15.18
N SER A 46 19.38 17.44 15.85
CA SER A 46 17.90 17.31 15.80
C SER A 46 17.39 17.43 14.36
N LYS A 47 17.83 18.46 13.62
CA LYS A 47 17.44 18.65 12.21
C LYS A 47 17.85 17.46 11.33
N ILE A 48 19.08 16.97 11.48
CA ILE A 48 19.56 15.76 10.76
C ILE A 48 18.76 14.51 11.17
N LYS A 49 18.43 14.33 12.45
CA LYS A 49 17.62 13.21 12.95
C LYS A 49 16.23 13.21 12.32
N HIS A 50 15.54 14.36 12.27
CA HIS A 50 14.22 14.45 11.66
C HIS A 50 14.27 14.22 10.14
N ALA A 51 15.23 14.81 9.43
CA ALA A 51 15.40 14.60 7.99
C ALA A 51 15.74 13.14 7.65
N LYS A 52 16.62 12.51 8.43
CA LYS A 52 16.96 11.09 8.27
C LYS A 52 15.77 10.18 8.61
N ALA A 53 15.04 10.43 9.68
CA ALA A 53 13.86 9.64 10.05
C ALA A 53 12.81 9.65 8.92
N ALA A 54 12.51 10.82 8.34
CA ALA A 54 11.61 10.93 7.19
C ALA A 54 12.13 10.16 5.96
N SER A 55 13.43 10.26 5.65
CA SER A 55 14.02 9.50 4.54
C SER A 55 14.04 7.99 4.77
N ASP A 56 14.27 7.54 6.00
CA ASP A 56 14.35 6.12 6.35
C ASP A 56 12.94 5.50 6.41
N MET A 57 11.93 6.25 6.87
CA MET A 57 10.51 5.89 6.75
C MET A 57 10.11 5.67 5.29
N LYS A 58 10.43 6.63 4.39
CA LYS A 58 10.12 6.49 2.96
C LYS A 58 10.78 5.25 2.35
N LYS A 59 12.07 5.04 2.60
CA LYS A 59 12.78 3.83 2.13
C LYS A 59 12.21 2.54 2.71
N GLY A 60 11.70 2.58 3.95
CA GLY A 60 10.99 1.46 4.57
C GLY A 60 9.70 1.10 3.81
N ALA A 61 8.88 2.10 3.49
CA ALA A 61 7.68 1.95 2.69
C ALA A 61 8.00 1.42 1.28
N ASP A 62 8.96 2.04 0.57
CA ASP A 62 9.40 1.64 -0.76
C ASP A 62 9.82 0.15 -0.79
N ARG A 63 10.61 -0.29 0.21
CA ARG A 63 11.00 -1.70 0.40
C ARG A 63 9.80 -2.61 0.62
N GLY A 64 8.84 -2.21 1.46
CA GLY A 64 7.63 -2.99 1.73
C GLY A 64 6.80 -3.21 0.47
N THR A 65 6.60 -2.16 -0.33
CA THR A 65 5.88 -2.23 -1.61
C THR A 65 6.58 -3.14 -2.61
N LEU A 66 7.90 -3.02 -2.77
CA LEU A 66 8.69 -3.87 -3.67
C LEU A 66 8.70 -5.34 -3.24
N THR A 67 8.78 -5.60 -1.93
CA THR A 67 8.71 -6.96 -1.37
C THR A 67 7.37 -7.63 -1.70
N LYS A 68 6.26 -6.90 -1.54
CA LYS A 68 4.91 -7.40 -1.90
C LYS A 68 4.76 -7.66 -3.40
N LEU A 69 5.26 -6.75 -4.24
CA LEU A 69 5.25 -6.92 -5.70
C LEU A 69 6.02 -8.19 -6.13
N ILE A 70 7.19 -8.45 -5.53
CA ILE A 70 7.95 -9.68 -5.78
C ILE A 70 7.18 -10.92 -5.33
N SER A 71 6.55 -10.91 -4.14
CA SER A 71 5.72 -12.04 -3.68
C SER A 71 4.51 -12.29 -4.56
N ALA A 72 3.86 -11.25 -5.07
CA ALA A 72 2.73 -11.38 -6.01
C ALA A 72 3.19 -11.98 -7.36
N MET A 73 4.25 -11.43 -7.97
CA MET A 73 4.80 -11.97 -9.22
C MET A 73 5.30 -13.41 -9.06
N SER A 74 5.99 -13.71 -7.96
CA SER A 74 6.44 -15.07 -7.64
C SER A 74 5.27 -16.04 -7.48
N ARG A 75 4.16 -15.61 -6.86
CA ARG A 75 2.95 -16.43 -6.75
C ARG A 75 2.37 -16.78 -8.12
N ASN A 76 2.31 -15.81 -9.04
CA ASN A 76 1.76 -16.01 -10.39
C ASN A 76 2.62 -16.95 -11.25
N CYS A 77 3.95 -16.90 -11.13
CA CYS A 77 4.86 -17.74 -11.92
C CYS A 77 5.38 -18.99 -11.18
N GLY A 78 4.82 -19.34 -10.02
CA GLY A 78 5.31 -20.43 -9.16
C GLY A 78 6.76 -20.23 -8.68
N GLY A 79 7.27 -18.99 -8.72
CA GLY A 79 8.64 -18.62 -8.43
C GLY A 79 9.66 -19.05 -9.49
N SER A 80 9.23 -19.36 -10.72
CA SER A 80 10.14 -19.65 -11.84
C SER A 80 11.06 -18.46 -12.13
N PRO A 81 12.39 -18.65 -12.19
CA PRO A 81 13.36 -17.58 -12.45
C PRO A 81 13.29 -17.07 -13.90
N ASP A 82 12.68 -17.82 -14.82
CA ASP A 82 12.60 -17.49 -16.25
C ASP A 82 11.48 -16.47 -16.55
N ASN A 83 10.61 -16.17 -15.58
CA ASN A 83 9.54 -15.20 -15.75
C ASN A 83 10.08 -13.76 -15.78
N VAL A 84 9.86 -13.07 -16.91
CA VAL A 84 10.37 -11.72 -17.17
C VAL A 84 9.87 -10.68 -16.17
N ASP A 85 8.62 -10.79 -15.68
CA ASP A 85 8.05 -9.83 -14.76
C ASP A 85 8.57 -10.01 -13.33
N LEU A 86 8.80 -11.25 -12.89
CA LEU A 86 9.53 -11.53 -11.65
C LEU A 86 10.97 -11.00 -11.72
N GLN A 87 11.69 -11.25 -12.82
CA GLN A 87 13.03 -10.69 -13.04
C GLN A 87 13.04 -9.15 -12.99
N ARG A 88 12.05 -8.50 -13.62
CA ARG A 88 11.88 -7.03 -13.62
C ARG A 88 11.61 -6.48 -12.23
N ALA A 89 10.77 -7.15 -11.44
CA ALA A 89 10.50 -6.78 -10.05
C ALA A 89 11.76 -6.90 -9.18
N ILE A 90 12.50 -8.01 -9.30
CA ILE A 90 13.78 -8.24 -8.59
C ILE A 90 14.82 -7.17 -8.99
N ALA A 91 15.00 -6.90 -10.28
CA ALA A 91 15.94 -5.89 -10.76
C ALA A 91 15.59 -4.47 -10.24
N THR A 92 14.30 -4.17 -10.11
CA THR A 92 13.82 -2.90 -9.54
C THR A 92 14.10 -2.82 -8.03
N ALA A 93 13.91 -3.92 -7.29
CA ALA A 93 14.25 -4.02 -5.87
C ALA A 93 15.76 -3.88 -5.60
N VAL A 94 16.61 -4.49 -6.43
CA VAL A 94 18.07 -4.32 -6.36
C VAL A 94 18.46 -2.86 -6.60
N LYS A 95 17.89 -2.20 -7.62
CA LYS A 95 18.12 -0.76 -7.89
C LYS A 95 17.66 0.14 -6.72
N ALA A 96 16.57 -0.24 -6.03
CA ALA A 96 16.06 0.46 -4.85
C ALA A 96 16.83 0.14 -3.55
N ASN A 97 17.92 -0.64 -3.63
CA ASN A 97 18.73 -1.05 -2.49
C ASN A 97 17.91 -1.79 -1.40
N VAL A 98 17.05 -2.70 -1.87
CA VAL A 98 16.39 -3.74 -1.04
C VAL A 98 17.42 -4.83 -0.74
N PRO A 99 17.64 -5.20 0.54
CA PRO A 99 18.51 -6.31 0.92
C PRO A 99 18.15 -7.66 0.27
N LYS A 100 19.16 -8.42 -0.17
CA LYS A 100 19.01 -9.71 -0.89
C LYS A 100 18.14 -10.72 -0.13
N ASN A 101 18.30 -10.80 1.19
CA ASN A 101 17.51 -11.69 2.05
C ASN A 101 16.00 -11.36 2.05
N LEU A 102 15.60 -10.09 1.90
CA LEU A 102 14.19 -9.72 1.78
C LEU A 102 13.63 -10.11 0.40
N ILE A 103 14.44 -10.00 -0.66
CA ILE A 103 14.08 -10.45 -2.01
C ILE A 103 13.88 -11.98 -2.02
N GLU A 104 14.80 -12.74 -1.43
CA GLU A 104 14.70 -14.20 -1.31
C GLU A 104 13.47 -14.64 -0.50
N ALA A 105 13.23 -13.99 0.65
CA ALA A 105 12.03 -14.23 1.46
C ALA A 105 10.72 -13.86 0.74
N ALA A 106 10.72 -12.82 -0.10
CA ALA A 106 9.58 -12.44 -0.92
C ALA A 106 9.27 -13.50 -2.00
N VAL A 107 10.31 -13.99 -2.69
CA VAL A 107 10.17 -15.05 -3.70
C VAL A 107 9.64 -16.32 -3.06
N ALA A 108 10.25 -16.78 -1.96
CA ALA A 108 9.82 -17.99 -1.25
C ALA A 108 8.36 -17.90 -0.76
N ARG A 109 7.96 -16.74 -0.23
CA ARG A 109 6.58 -16.48 0.21
C ARG A 109 5.56 -16.55 -0.93
N GLY A 110 5.93 -16.13 -2.14
CA GLY A 110 5.10 -16.34 -3.34
C GLY A 110 4.86 -17.83 -3.64
N GLN A 111 5.85 -18.69 -3.36
CA GLN A 111 5.75 -20.16 -3.46
C GLN A 111 5.06 -20.81 -2.24
N ARG A 112 4.46 -20.02 -1.34
CA ARG A 112 3.88 -20.43 -0.04
C ARG A 112 4.86 -21.14 0.90
N LYS A 113 6.15 -20.80 0.82
CA LYS A 113 7.21 -21.39 1.65
C LYS A 113 8.08 -20.36 2.36
N THR A 114 8.76 -20.79 3.41
CA THR A 114 9.87 -20.06 4.03
C THR A 114 11.14 -20.17 3.18
N VAL A 115 12.17 -19.39 3.51
CA VAL A 115 13.52 -19.53 2.91
C VAL A 115 14.16 -20.90 3.25
N THR A 116 13.75 -21.53 4.35
CA THR A 116 14.13 -22.91 4.74
C THR A 116 13.36 -24.01 3.99
N GLY A 117 12.33 -23.65 3.21
CA GLY A 117 11.49 -24.58 2.44
C GLY A 117 10.28 -25.15 3.19
N GLU A 118 10.07 -24.75 4.44
CA GLU A 118 8.90 -25.09 5.25
C GLU A 118 7.65 -24.39 4.68
N GLN A 119 6.46 -24.99 4.82
CA GLN A 119 5.23 -24.36 4.33
C GLN A 119 4.76 -23.24 5.27
N LEU A 120 4.25 -22.15 4.70
CA LEU A 120 3.60 -21.10 5.49
C LEU A 120 2.28 -21.62 6.08
N HIS A 121 1.99 -21.25 7.33
CA HIS A 121 0.72 -21.60 7.96
C HIS A 121 -0.41 -20.71 7.43
N PRO A 122 -1.47 -21.28 6.80
CA PRO A 122 -2.65 -20.52 6.45
C PRO A 122 -3.47 -20.19 7.71
N ILE A 123 -3.96 -18.95 7.76
CA ILE A 123 -4.77 -18.42 8.86
C ILE A 123 -5.89 -17.60 8.26
N THR A 124 -7.14 -18.02 8.47
CA THR A 124 -8.29 -17.13 8.33
C THR A 124 -8.30 -16.21 9.56
N PHE A 125 -8.16 -14.90 9.34
CA PHE A 125 -8.15 -13.89 10.39
C PHE A 125 -9.44 -13.07 10.31
N GLU A 126 -10.25 -13.19 11.34
CA GLU A 126 -11.66 -12.79 11.33
C GLU A 126 -11.86 -11.56 12.24
N ILE A 127 -12.46 -10.50 11.69
CA ILE A 127 -12.53 -9.18 12.33
C ILE A 127 -13.97 -8.66 12.24
N LEU A 128 -14.51 -8.19 13.37
CA LEU A 128 -15.77 -7.47 13.44
C LEU A 128 -15.52 -6.03 13.90
N ILE A 129 -16.04 -5.05 13.15
CA ILE A 129 -16.15 -3.64 13.53
C ILE A 129 -17.64 -3.38 13.78
N ARG A 130 -17.95 -2.67 14.88
CA ARG A 130 -19.33 -2.30 15.19
C ARG A 130 -19.80 -1.16 14.27
N PRO A 131 -21.06 -1.15 13.80
CA PRO A 131 -22.16 -2.03 14.24
C PRO A 131 -22.15 -3.45 13.64
N ASN A 132 -21.93 -3.62 12.33
CA ASN A 132 -22.04 -4.94 11.66
C ASN A 132 -20.98 -5.20 10.56
N THR A 133 -19.91 -4.40 10.49
CA THR A 133 -18.88 -4.51 9.45
C THR A 133 -17.95 -5.70 9.75
N ALA A 134 -18.08 -6.77 8.98
CA ALA A 134 -17.34 -8.02 9.10
C ALA A 134 -16.27 -8.12 8.01
N ILE A 135 -15.03 -8.45 8.38
CA ILE A 135 -13.86 -8.49 7.50
C ILE A 135 -13.10 -9.80 7.71
N ILE A 136 -12.91 -10.56 6.63
CA ILE A 136 -12.05 -11.75 6.61
C ILE A 136 -10.74 -11.41 5.89
N ALA A 137 -9.62 -11.49 6.60
CA ALA A 137 -8.28 -11.43 6.02
C ALA A 137 -7.69 -12.85 5.94
N GLU A 138 -7.26 -13.26 4.76
CA GLU A 138 -6.47 -14.48 4.61
C GLU A 138 -4.99 -14.18 4.79
N VAL A 139 -4.31 -14.97 5.62
CA VAL A 139 -2.94 -14.69 6.06
C VAL A 139 -2.08 -15.94 5.94
N GLU A 140 -0.88 -15.80 5.38
CA GLU A 140 0.13 -16.86 5.24
C GLU A 140 1.36 -16.52 6.08
N ALA A 141 1.52 -17.20 7.22
CA ALA A 141 2.46 -16.81 8.27
C ALA A 141 3.51 -17.88 8.56
N GLU A 142 4.75 -17.43 8.80
CA GLU A 142 5.85 -18.28 9.32
C GLU A 142 5.62 -18.60 10.82
N SER A 143 5.10 -17.62 11.58
CA SER A 143 4.72 -17.79 12.98
C SER A 143 3.29 -17.33 13.21
N ARG A 144 2.39 -18.28 13.51
CA ARG A 144 0.96 -18.00 13.74
C ARG A 144 0.74 -17.00 14.87
N LEU A 145 1.32 -17.26 16.05
CA LEU A 145 1.10 -16.43 17.24
C LEU A 145 1.65 -15.01 17.06
N HIS A 146 2.84 -14.86 16.47
CA HIS A 146 3.44 -13.54 16.26
C HIS A 146 2.60 -12.68 15.31
N THR A 147 2.22 -13.25 14.17
CA THR A 147 1.44 -12.56 13.12
C THR A 147 0.05 -12.19 13.64
N MET A 148 -0.64 -13.10 14.31
CA MET A 148 -1.94 -12.82 14.95
C MET A 148 -1.83 -11.68 15.99
N GLN A 149 -0.77 -11.64 16.81
CA GLN A 149 -0.57 -10.56 17.78
C GLN A 149 -0.31 -9.20 17.10
N GLN A 150 0.42 -9.16 15.98
CA GLN A 150 0.62 -7.93 15.22
C GLN A 150 -0.68 -7.42 14.59
N LEU A 151 -1.40 -8.29 13.87
CA LEU A 151 -2.67 -7.95 13.23
C LEU A 151 -3.73 -7.52 14.26
N THR A 152 -3.83 -8.21 15.40
CA THR A 152 -4.75 -7.86 16.50
C THR A 152 -4.46 -6.46 17.06
N LYS A 153 -3.18 -6.03 17.13
CA LYS A 153 -2.83 -4.66 17.55
C LYS A 153 -3.27 -3.62 16.53
N THR A 154 -3.25 -3.94 15.24
CA THR A 154 -3.76 -3.05 14.19
C THR A 154 -5.28 -2.95 14.27
N VAL A 155 -6.00 -4.08 14.34
CA VAL A 155 -7.46 -4.13 14.51
C VAL A 155 -7.95 -3.30 15.71
N LYS A 156 -7.29 -3.41 16.87
CA LYS A 156 -7.64 -2.67 18.08
C LYS A 156 -7.44 -1.15 18.00
N LYS A 157 -6.74 -0.62 17.00
CA LYS A 157 -6.64 0.84 16.78
C LYS A 157 -7.87 1.43 16.08
N HIS A 158 -8.70 0.57 15.49
CA HIS A 158 -9.85 0.93 14.67
C HIS A 158 -11.18 0.45 15.29
N ASP A 159 -11.18 0.26 16.62
CA ASP A 159 -12.30 -0.25 17.43
C ASP A 159 -12.88 -1.62 17.00
N GLY A 160 -12.10 -2.38 16.22
CA GLY A 160 -12.43 -3.74 15.81
C GLY A 160 -12.10 -4.79 16.87
N VAL A 161 -12.79 -5.93 16.78
CA VAL A 161 -12.60 -7.12 17.62
C VAL A 161 -12.29 -8.32 16.74
N VAL A 162 -11.30 -9.13 17.14
CA VAL A 162 -11.02 -10.41 16.50
C VAL A 162 -11.95 -11.45 17.12
N THR A 163 -12.92 -11.92 16.34
CA THR A 163 -13.98 -12.84 16.77
C THR A 163 -14.42 -13.69 15.58
N SER A 164 -15.09 -14.82 15.81
CA SER A 164 -15.56 -15.62 14.69
C SER A 164 -16.76 -14.96 14.00
N ILE A 165 -16.66 -14.86 12.68
CA ILE A 165 -17.65 -14.27 11.76
C ILE A 165 -17.83 -15.11 10.49
N GLN A 166 -17.28 -16.33 10.41
CA GLN A 166 -17.39 -17.19 9.22
C GLN A 166 -18.85 -17.38 8.76
N PHE A 167 -19.82 -17.37 9.68
CA PHE A 167 -21.24 -17.52 9.39
C PHE A 167 -21.84 -16.35 8.56
N ASN A 168 -21.16 -15.21 8.45
CA ASN A 168 -21.56 -14.11 7.56
C ASN A 168 -21.13 -14.35 6.10
N PHE A 169 -20.32 -15.38 5.81
CA PHE A 169 -19.70 -15.58 4.52
C PHE A 169 -19.80 -17.03 4.02
N GLN A 170 -20.03 -17.19 2.71
CA GLN A 170 -19.84 -18.43 2.00
C GLN A 170 -18.44 -18.47 1.39
N ARG A 171 -17.72 -19.58 1.59
CA ARG A 171 -16.41 -19.81 0.99
C ARG A 171 -16.59 -20.50 -0.36
N LEU A 172 -16.20 -19.83 -1.45
CA LEU A 172 -16.43 -20.27 -2.83
C LEU A 172 -15.13 -20.27 -3.63
N GLY A 173 -15.04 -21.10 -4.66
CA GLY A 173 -14.04 -20.97 -5.72
C GLY A 173 -14.56 -20.01 -6.79
N ARG A 174 -13.77 -18.98 -7.13
CA ARG A 174 -14.01 -18.07 -8.26
C ARG A 174 -13.14 -18.51 -9.43
N LEU A 175 -13.78 -18.79 -10.56
CA LEU A 175 -13.14 -18.91 -11.87
C LEU A 175 -13.50 -17.66 -12.69
N VAL A 176 -12.50 -16.94 -13.17
CA VAL A 176 -12.68 -15.86 -14.15
C VAL A 176 -12.22 -16.38 -15.50
N LEU A 177 -13.12 -16.35 -16.48
CA LEU A 177 -12.91 -16.84 -17.83
C LEU A 177 -12.98 -15.70 -18.85
N THR A 178 -12.19 -15.79 -19.91
CA THR A 178 -12.33 -14.94 -21.10
C THR A 178 -12.65 -15.79 -22.33
N ALA A 179 -13.63 -15.36 -23.12
CA ALA A 179 -13.97 -15.98 -24.40
C ALA A 179 -12.86 -15.76 -25.45
N LYS A 180 -12.53 -16.81 -26.21
CA LYS A 180 -11.61 -16.72 -27.37
C LYS A 180 -12.32 -16.43 -28.69
N SER A 181 -13.64 -16.47 -28.70
CA SER A 181 -14.47 -16.15 -29.86
C SER A 181 -15.84 -15.63 -29.41
N GLU A 182 -16.44 -14.75 -30.21
CA GLU A 182 -17.82 -14.23 -30.04
C GLU A 182 -18.90 -15.32 -30.08
N SER A 183 -18.53 -16.58 -30.36
CA SER A 183 -19.44 -17.73 -30.32
C SER A 183 -19.66 -18.29 -28.91
N VAL A 184 -18.95 -17.78 -27.90
CA VAL A 184 -19.15 -18.13 -26.49
C VAL A 184 -20.06 -17.10 -25.85
N THR A 185 -21.31 -17.49 -25.58
CA THR A 185 -22.33 -16.67 -24.90
C THR A 185 -22.55 -17.16 -23.46
N LEU A 186 -23.14 -16.32 -22.61
CA LEU A 186 -23.56 -16.68 -21.25
C LEU A 186 -24.36 -17.99 -21.22
N ASP A 187 -25.38 -18.14 -22.07
CA ASP A 187 -26.21 -19.36 -22.16
C ASP A 187 -25.37 -20.63 -22.33
N ARG A 188 -24.36 -20.60 -23.22
CA ARG A 188 -23.47 -21.75 -23.48
C ARG A 188 -22.57 -22.07 -22.29
N ILE A 189 -22.16 -21.06 -21.53
CA ILE A 189 -21.39 -21.25 -20.31
C ILE A 189 -22.29 -21.82 -19.21
N MET A 190 -23.52 -21.33 -19.08
CA MET A 190 -24.50 -21.89 -18.13
C MET A 190 -24.83 -23.35 -18.46
N ASP A 191 -25.06 -23.71 -19.73
CA ASP A 191 -25.32 -25.09 -20.18
C ASP A 191 -24.18 -26.08 -19.83
N GLU A 192 -22.92 -25.63 -19.86
CA GLU A 192 -21.75 -26.46 -19.52
C GLU A 192 -21.38 -26.43 -18.02
N ALA A 193 -21.69 -25.33 -17.34
CA ALA A 193 -21.45 -25.11 -15.92
C ALA A 193 -22.55 -25.71 -15.02
N PHE A 194 -23.81 -25.78 -15.46
CA PHE A 194 -24.90 -26.35 -14.66
C PHE A 194 -24.75 -27.86 -14.40
N PRO A 195 -24.25 -28.70 -15.33
CA PRO A 195 -23.91 -30.10 -15.07
C PRO A 195 -22.63 -30.31 -14.23
N ILE A 196 -22.08 -29.25 -13.63
CA ILE A 196 -21.05 -29.31 -12.59
C ILE A 196 -21.81 -29.13 -11.28
N GLU A 197 -22.03 -30.21 -10.52
CA GLU A 197 -22.79 -30.19 -9.26
C GLU A 197 -22.24 -29.21 -8.22
N ALA A 198 -20.95 -28.86 -8.35
CA ALA A 198 -20.29 -27.85 -7.54
C ALA A 198 -20.60 -26.39 -7.96
N THR A 199 -21.27 -26.11 -9.08
CA THR A 199 -21.56 -24.74 -9.52
C THR A 199 -22.65 -24.10 -8.67
N VAL A 200 -22.35 -22.89 -8.19
CA VAL A 200 -23.25 -22.08 -7.34
C VAL A 200 -23.86 -20.93 -8.13
N ASP A 201 -23.07 -20.25 -8.97
CA ASP A 201 -23.51 -19.07 -9.72
C ASP A 201 -22.65 -18.83 -10.97
N VAL A 202 -23.21 -18.14 -11.97
CA VAL A 202 -22.57 -17.79 -13.26
C VAL A 202 -23.00 -16.38 -13.66
N GLN A 203 -22.04 -15.47 -13.85
CA GLN A 203 -22.30 -14.08 -14.23
C GLN A 203 -21.40 -13.63 -15.41
N GLU A 204 -21.91 -12.71 -16.22
CA GLU A 204 -21.15 -11.99 -17.26
C GLU A 204 -21.07 -10.49 -16.86
N PRO A 205 -20.03 -10.06 -16.10
CA PRO A 205 -19.89 -8.67 -15.67
C PRO A 205 -19.45 -7.69 -16.77
N GLU A 206 -18.76 -8.18 -17.81
CA GLU A 206 -18.36 -7.43 -19.00
C GLU A 206 -18.42 -8.38 -20.21
N ASP A 207 -18.77 -7.87 -21.40
CA ASP A 207 -18.93 -8.66 -22.63
C ASP A 207 -17.72 -9.58 -22.88
N GLY A 208 -17.94 -10.90 -22.86
CA GLY A 208 -16.90 -11.90 -23.09
C GLY A 208 -16.00 -12.23 -21.88
N MET A 209 -16.24 -11.62 -20.71
CA MET A 209 -15.70 -12.05 -19.42
C MET A 209 -16.77 -12.74 -18.59
N PHE A 210 -16.48 -13.93 -18.08
CA PHE A 210 -17.43 -14.73 -17.31
C PHE A 210 -16.86 -15.11 -15.96
N VAL A 211 -17.65 -14.93 -14.90
CA VAL A 211 -17.27 -15.31 -13.55
C VAL A 211 -18.18 -16.43 -13.08
N ILE A 212 -17.56 -17.56 -12.73
CA ILE A 212 -18.26 -18.76 -12.28
C ILE A 212 -17.86 -19.03 -10.83
N MET A 213 -18.86 -19.12 -9.98
CA MET A 213 -18.71 -19.50 -8.58
C MET A 213 -18.99 -20.98 -8.41
N VAL A 214 -18.08 -21.67 -7.72
CA VAL A 214 -18.18 -23.11 -7.45
C VAL A 214 -17.84 -23.45 -6.00
N GLU A 215 -18.16 -24.66 -5.55
CA GLU A 215 -17.65 -25.20 -4.30
C GLU A 215 -16.10 -25.22 -4.34
N PRO A 216 -15.38 -24.81 -3.27
CA PRO A 216 -13.91 -24.79 -3.26
C PRO A 216 -13.21 -26.11 -3.59
N SER A 217 -13.89 -27.25 -3.42
CA SER A 217 -13.38 -28.58 -3.79
C SER A 217 -13.40 -28.82 -5.31
N GLY A 218 -14.38 -28.26 -6.03
CA GLY A 218 -14.63 -28.48 -7.46
C GLY A 218 -13.82 -27.60 -8.41
N ILE A 219 -13.18 -26.52 -7.92
CA ILE A 219 -12.58 -25.46 -8.75
C ILE A 219 -11.63 -25.94 -9.86
N SER A 220 -10.74 -26.89 -9.55
CA SER A 220 -9.78 -27.44 -10.51
C SER A 220 -10.46 -28.28 -11.61
N TRP A 221 -11.46 -29.07 -11.22
CA TRP A 221 -12.24 -29.89 -12.14
C TRP A 221 -13.12 -29.02 -13.05
N ALA A 222 -13.81 -28.03 -12.48
CA ALA A 222 -14.68 -27.12 -13.20
C ALA A 222 -13.90 -26.34 -14.28
N GLY A 223 -12.80 -25.67 -13.90
CA GLY A 223 -11.95 -24.95 -14.86
C GLY A 223 -11.40 -25.86 -15.96
N SER A 224 -11.00 -27.10 -15.61
CA SER A 224 -10.53 -28.10 -16.58
C SER A 224 -11.62 -28.61 -17.53
N LYS A 225 -12.88 -28.68 -17.09
CA LYS A 225 -14.02 -29.12 -17.92
C LYS A 225 -14.44 -28.01 -18.88
N LEU A 226 -14.61 -26.80 -18.36
CA LEU A 226 -15.02 -25.61 -19.13
C LEU A 226 -14.00 -25.30 -20.25
N THR A 227 -12.71 -25.33 -19.95
CA THR A 227 -11.62 -25.11 -20.94
C THR A 227 -11.54 -26.19 -22.03
N LYS A 228 -12.11 -27.38 -21.81
CA LYS A 228 -12.13 -28.47 -22.80
C LYS A 228 -13.35 -28.41 -23.71
N ASN A 229 -14.50 -28.06 -23.14
CA ASN A 229 -15.79 -28.06 -23.86
C ASN A 229 -16.03 -26.73 -24.59
N LEU A 230 -15.49 -25.63 -24.06
CA LEU A 230 -15.67 -24.27 -24.59
C LEU A 230 -14.34 -23.65 -25.00
N GLN A 231 -14.39 -22.72 -25.96
CA GLN A 231 -13.23 -21.93 -26.39
C GLN A 231 -12.97 -20.76 -25.43
N VAL A 232 -12.65 -21.09 -24.17
CA VAL A 232 -12.39 -20.13 -23.08
C VAL A 232 -10.97 -20.25 -22.56
N GLU A 233 -10.47 -19.19 -21.92
CA GLU A 233 -9.25 -19.21 -21.12
C GLU A 233 -9.57 -18.94 -19.65
N VAL A 234 -8.96 -19.68 -18.72
CA VAL A 234 -9.02 -19.38 -17.29
C VAL A 234 -8.00 -18.26 -17.01
N VAL A 235 -8.48 -17.06 -16.75
CA VAL A 235 -7.66 -15.90 -16.37
C VAL A 235 -7.32 -15.96 -14.89
N GLU A 236 -8.31 -16.23 -14.04
CA GLU A 236 -8.12 -16.40 -12.60
C GLU A 236 -8.78 -17.67 -12.07
N SER A 237 -8.15 -18.27 -11.06
CA SER A 237 -8.69 -19.40 -10.29
C SER A 237 -8.26 -19.22 -8.84
N GLU A 238 -9.15 -18.70 -8.00
CA GLU A 238 -8.87 -18.46 -6.59
C GLU A 238 -10.05 -18.85 -5.68
N ILE A 239 -9.76 -19.11 -4.40
CA ILE A 239 -10.80 -19.26 -3.38
C ILE A 239 -11.05 -17.90 -2.75
N VAL A 240 -12.32 -17.53 -2.64
CA VAL A 240 -12.83 -16.25 -2.18
C VAL A 240 -13.85 -16.44 -1.05
N TRP A 241 -14.13 -15.36 -0.32
CA TRP A 241 -15.21 -15.30 0.66
C TRP A 241 -16.28 -14.32 0.16
N MET A 242 -17.46 -14.86 -0.16
CA MET A 242 -18.62 -14.07 -0.57
C MET A 242 -19.47 -13.79 0.68
N PRO A 243 -19.87 -12.54 0.97
CA PRO A 243 -20.82 -12.28 2.06
C PRO A 243 -22.20 -12.84 1.71
N ASN A 244 -22.89 -13.39 2.70
CA ASN A 244 -24.29 -13.78 2.58
C ASN A 244 -25.17 -12.51 2.44
N GLU A 245 -26.26 -12.57 1.67
CA GLU A 245 -27.15 -11.42 1.42
C GLU A 245 -27.68 -10.79 2.74
N ASP A 246 -28.14 -11.63 3.67
CA ASP A 246 -28.61 -11.21 5.00
C ASP A 246 -27.54 -10.57 5.90
N SER A 247 -26.25 -10.73 5.56
CA SER A 247 -25.13 -10.26 6.39
C SER A 247 -24.57 -8.91 5.95
N VAL A 248 -25.04 -8.34 4.83
CA VAL A 248 -24.48 -7.12 4.24
C VAL A 248 -24.59 -5.93 5.19
N ALA A 249 -23.48 -5.22 5.38
CA ALA A 249 -23.39 -4.01 6.19
C ALA A 249 -23.35 -2.78 5.27
N VAL A 250 -24.26 -1.82 5.47
CA VAL A 250 -24.28 -0.57 4.72
C VAL A 250 -23.42 0.46 5.44
N ILE A 251 -22.41 1.02 4.75
CA ILE A 251 -21.62 2.15 5.26
C ILE A 251 -22.25 3.45 4.77
N GLU A 252 -22.92 4.17 5.67
CA GLU A 252 -23.57 5.46 5.39
C GLU A 252 -22.68 6.65 5.77
N SER A 253 -21.90 6.51 6.85
CA SER A 253 -21.07 7.60 7.39
C SER A 253 -19.69 7.66 6.75
N ARG A 254 -19.25 8.88 6.42
CA ARG A 254 -17.87 9.16 6.02
C ARG A 254 -16.85 8.75 7.08
N ASP A 255 -17.13 8.95 8.37
CA ASP A 255 -16.21 8.62 9.46
C ASP A 255 -16.02 7.09 9.57
N GLU A 256 -17.09 6.32 9.33
CA GLU A 256 -17.02 4.86 9.25
C GLU A 256 -16.22 4.41 8.03
N ALA A 257 -16.49 4.99 6.85
CA ALA A 257 -15.72 4.71 5.63
C ALA A 257 -14.23 5.01 5.81
N GLU A 258 -13.86 6.15 6.42
CA GLU A 258 -12.47 6.51 6.69
C GLU A 258 -11.81 5.57 7.72
N ASN A 259 -12.53 5.13 8.77
CA ASN A 259 -12.00 4.16 9.73
C ASN A 259 -11.77 2.77 9.09
N VAL A 260 -12.76 2.26 8.34
CA VAL A 260 -12.66 0.98 7.61
C VAL A 260 -11.54 1.04 6.57
N ALA A 261 -11.47 2.10 5.76
CA ALA A 261 -10.42 2.28 4.76
C ALA A 261 -9.01 2.36 5.39
N SER A 262 -8.90 2.90 6.61
CA SER A 262 -7.65 2.97 7.38
C SER A 262 -7.26 1.61 7.96
N LEU A 263 -8.21 0.84 8.49
CA LEU A 263 -7.96 -0.53 8.93
C LEU A 263 -7.51 -1.42 7.76
N LEU A 264 -8.24 -1.40 6.64
CA LEU A 264 -7.90 -2.19 5.44
C LEU A 264 -6.50 -1.84 4.93
N GLN A 265 -6.11 -0.56 4.99
CA GLN A 265 -4.74 -0.14 4.70
C GLN A 265 -3.72 -0.74 5.68
N GLY A 266 -3.99 -0.62 6.98
CA GLY A 266 -3.13 -1.19 8.02
C GLY A 266 -3.01 -2.72 7.96
N LEU A 267 -4.04 -3.44 7.49
CA LEU A 267 -3.96 -4.88 7.22
C LEU A 267 -3.11 -5.16 5.98
N ARG A 268 -3.32 -4.45 4.87
CA ARG A 268 -2.49 -4.58 3.66
C ARG A 268 -1.06 -4.09 3.83
N GLU A 269 -0.70 -3.45 4.94
CA GLU A 269 0.70 -3.15 5.27
C GLU A 269 1.52 -4.42 5.57
N PHE A 270 0.91 -5.50 6.06
CA PHE A 270 1.57 -6.77 6.36
C PHE A 270 1.78 -7.63 5.11
N PRO A 271 3.00 -8.12 4.80
CA PRO A 271 3.25 -9.01 3.66
C PRO A 271 2.68 -10.42 3.84
N GLU A 272 2.30 -10.82 5.06
CA GLU A 272 1.60 -12.07 5.35
C GLU A 272 0.13 -12.03 4.91
N VAL A 273 -0.49 -10.85 4.80
CA VAL A 273 -1.89 -10.73 4.37
C VAL A 273 -1.98 -10.94 2.85
N ARG A 274 -2.65 -12.03 2.46
CA ARG A 274 -2.83 -12.49 1.07
C ARG A 274 -4.00 -11.80 0.39
N ALA A 275 -5.14 -11.75 1.08
CA ALA A 275 -6.40 -11.21 0.59
C ALA A 275 -7.25 -10.67 1.75
N VAL A 276 -8.12 -9.71 1.48
CA VAL A 276 -9.06 -9.11 2.44
C VAL A 276 -10.43 -8.96 1.80
N PHE A 277 -11.42 -9.62 2.40
CA PHE A 277 -12.82 -9.63 2.00
C PHE A 277 -13.67 -8.96 3.09
N SER A 278 -14.83 -8.42 2.75
CA SER A 278 -15.77 -7.90 3.74
C SER A 278 -17.22 -7.97 3.25
N ASN A 279 -18.17 -7.79 4.16
CA ASN A 279 -19.60 -7.71 3.89
C ASN A 279 -20.10 -6.29 3.61
N VAL A 280 -19.21 -5.31 3.38
CA VAL A 280 -19.59 -3.90 3.31
C VAL A 280 -20.14 -3.51 1.95
N SER A 281 -21.16 -2.64 1.96
CA SER A 281 -21.82 -2.05 0.80
C SER A 281 -21.90 -0.53 0.96
N ARG A 282 -22.06 0.18 -0.15
CA ARG A 282 -22.10 1.65 -0.17
C ARG A 282 -23.50 2.14 0.22
N GLY A 283 -23.60 2.98 1.25
CA GLY A 283 -24.81 3.73 1.55
C GLY A 283 -25.11 4.80 0.50
N THR A 284 -26.37 5.21 0.40
CA THR A 284 -26.84 6.18 -0.60
C THR A 284 -26.26 7.58 -0.42
N ASP A 285 -25.95 7.97 0.82
CA ASP A 285 -25.44 9.31 1.16
C ASP A 285 -23.89 9.38 1.12
N LEU A 286 -23.20 8.27 0.83
CA LEU A 286 -21.74 8.20 0.82
C LEU A 286 -21.18 8.56 -0.57
N GLY A 287 -20.27 9.54 -0.61
CA GLY A 287 -19.58 9.95 -1.83
C GLY A 287 -18.72 8.86 -2.46
N ASP A 288 -18.57 8.91 -3.79
CA ASP A 288 -17.74 7.98 -4.56
C ASP A 288 -16.28 7.98 -4.08
N ASP A 289 -15.71 9.16 -3.79
CA ASP A 289 -14.32 9.30 -3.31
C ASP A 289 -14.10 8.65 -1.94
N GLU A 290 -15.05 8.77 -1.02
CA GLU A 290 -15.04 8.05 0.26
C GLU A 290 -15.13 6.55 0.07
N TRP A 291 -16.07 6.08 -0.75
CA TRP A 291 -16.26 4.65 -1.02
C TRP A 291 -15.05 4.02 -1.72
N ASN A 292 -14.46 4.70 -2.70
CA ASN A 292 -13.28 4.23 -3.43
C ASN A 292 -12.06 4.00 -2.53
N LYS A 293 -11.96 4.71 -1.38
CA LYS A 293 -10.91 4.44 -0.37
C LYS A 293 -11.09 3.07 0.32
N VAL A 294 -12.33 2.56 0.40
CA VAL A 294 -12.68 1.24 0.96
C VAL A 294 -12.58 0.18 -0.13
N ALA A 295 -13.33 0.35 -1.23
CA ALA A 295 -13.47 -0.63 -2.31
C ALA A 295 -12.12 -1.06 -2.91
N ASN A 296 -11.25 -0.11 -3.24
CA ASN A 296 -9.90 -0.39 -3.79
C ASN A 296 -8.96 -1.12 -2.82
N LYS A 297 -9.38 -1.37 -1.57
CA LYS A 297 -8.63 -2.16 -0.57
C LYS A 297 -9.31 -3.47 -0.23
N LEU A 298 -10.33 -3.90 -0.96
CA LEU A 298 -10.96 -5.22 -0.84
C LEU A 298 -10.62 -6.07 -2.08
N ASP A 299 -10.53 -7.39 -1.89
CA ASP A 299 -10.37 -8.37 -2.98
C ASP A 299 -11.74 -8.97 -3.38
N THR A 300 -12.81 -8.20 -3.17
CA THR A 300 -14.19 -8.57 -3.46
C THR A 300 -14.47 -8.61 -4.97
N PHE A 301 -15.56 -9.30 -5.33
CA PHE A 301 -16.03 -9.54 -6.69
C PHE A 301 -15.95 -8.31 -7.63
N HIS A 302 -16.43 -7.16 -7.18
CA HIS A 302 -16.49 -5.91 -7.96
C HIS A 302 -15.18 -5.08 -7.98
N GLY A 303 -14.12 -5.53 -7.31
CA GLY A 303 -12.90 -4.73 -7.09
C GLY A 303 -11.67 -5.12 -7.95
N ARG A 304 -11.82 -6.13 -8.83
CA ARG A 304 -10.73 -6.69 -9.65
C ARG A 304 -11.13 -6.99 -11.11
N ILE A 305 -12.29 -6.52 -11.54
CA ILE A 305 -12.78 -6.59 -12.92
C ILE A 305 -12.81 -5.14 -13.41
#